data_AF-A0A6G8U348-F1
#
_entry.id   AF-A0A6G8U348-F1
#
_cell.length_a   1.000
_cell.length_b   1.000
_cell.length_c   1.000
_cell.angle_alpha   90.00
_cell.angle_beta   90.00
_cell.angle_gamma   90.00
#
_symmetry.space_group_name_H-M   'P 1'
#
loop_
_entity.id
_entity.type
_entity.pdbx_description
1 polymer ?
#
loop_
_entity_poly.entity_id
_entity_poly.type
_entity_poly.pdbx_seq_one_letter_code
_entity_poly.pdbx_strand_id
1 'polypeptide(L)'
;MTRLSVCLVLFSTLFVGQATHAQYVLPDASRLAPPLPAPPPPPKIEVPKIPQFDAPPRYNYQPLPRNSFSDRVSKCLDDAAAAGLGPADRGTYARSCAN
;
A
#
# COMPACT_ATOMS: atom_id res chain seq x y z
N MET A 1 45.16 -58.15 -3.19
CA MET A 1 45.26 -56.87 -2.46
C MET A 1 43.94 -56.11 -2.35
N THR A 2 43.00 -56.28 -3.26
CA THR A 2 41.68 -55.62 -3.23
C THR A 2 40.80 -55.99 -2.03
N ARG A 3 40.80 -57.26 -1.59
CA ARG A 3 39.97 -57.70 -0.45
C ARG A 3 40.41 -57.12 0.91
N LEU A 4 41.72 -56.94 1.12
CA LEU A 4 42.25 -56.29 2.32
C LEU A 4 41.89 -54.80 2.38
N SER A 5 41.89 -54.13 1.22
CA SER A 5 41.47 -52.73 1.10
C SER A 5 39.98 -52.55 1.43
N VAL A 6 39.11 -53.45 0.97
CA VAL A 6 37.68 -53.42 1.30
C VAL A 6 37.44 -53.64 2.80
N CYS A 7 38.15 -54.58 3.43
CA CYS A 7 38.04 -54.80 4.87
C CYS A 7 38.50 -53.59 5.70
N LEU A 8 39.59 -52.92 5.29
CA LEU A 8 40.08 -51.72 5.96
C LEU A 8 39.09 -50.55 5.85
N VAL A 9 38.44 -50.37 4.69
CA VAL A 9 37.41 -49.34 4.50
C VAL A 9 36.15 -49.64 5.31
N LEU A 10 35.74 -50.91 5.43
CA LEU A 10 34.61 -51.28 6.29
C LEU A 10 34.92 -51.12 7.78
N PHE A 11 36.17 -51.34 8.19
CA PHE A 11 36.57 -51.12 9.58
C PHE A 11 36.60 -49.64 9.95
N SER A 12 37.02 -48.75 9.03
CA SER A 12 37.08 -47.32 9.32
C SER A 12 35.69 -46.67 9.47
N THR A 13 34.66 -47.16 8.77
CA THR A 13 33.29 -46.62 8.92
C THR A 13 32.63 -46.99 10.24
N LEU A 14 33.02 -48.11 10.87
CA LEU A 14 32.49 -48.53 12.17
C LEU A 14 32.95 -47.65 13.34
N PHE A 15 34.11 -46.99 13.21
CA PHE A 15 34.67 -46.14 14.27
C PHE A 15 34.20 -44.68 14.21
N VAL A 16 33.41 -44.28 13.20
CA VAL A 16 32.77 -42.94 13.15
C VAL A 16 31.45 -42.97 13.92
N GLY A 17 31.53 -43.40 15.19
CA GLY A 17 30.44 -43.23 16.14
C GLY A 17 30.35 -41.77 16.54
N GLN A 18 29.28 -41.09 16.14
CA GLN A 18 29.01 -39.71 16.52
C GLN A 18 28.99 -39.59 18.05
N ALA A 19 29.88 -38.76 18.61
CA ALA A 19 29.78 -38.34 20.00
C ALA A 19 28.53 -37.45 20.14
N THR A 20 27.43 -38.02 20.61
CA THR A 20 26.24 -37.26 20.98
C THR A 20 26.52 -36.57 22.30
N HIS A 21 26.75 -35.26 22.25
CA HIS A 21 26.79 -34.44 23.47
C HIS A 21 25.39 -34.40 24.07
N ALA A 22 25.21 -35.05 25.22
CA ALA A 22 24.01 -34.89 26.03
C ALA A 22 23.97 -33.43 26.53
N GLN A 23 23.07 -32.62 25.98
CA GLN A 23 22.76 -31.32 26.55
C GLN A 23 21.95 -31.54 27.81
N TYR A 24 22.55 -31.27 28.97
CA TYR A 24 21.83 -31.19 30.23
C TYR A 24 20.93 -29.95 30.21
N VAL A 25 19.64 -30.14 29.94
CA VAL A 25 18.63 -29.11 30.16
C VAL A 25 18.28 -29.17 31.65
N LEU A 26 18.76 -28.20 32.43
CA LEU A 26 18.39 -28.09 33.84
C LEU A 26 16.88 -27.76 33.92
N PRO A 27 16.04 -28.61 34.56
CA PRO A 27 14.58 -28.44 34.54
C PRO A 27 14.03 -27.17 35.21
N ASP A 28 14.90 -26.31 35.75
CA ASP A 28 14.51 -25.19 36.62
C ASP A 28 15.16 -23.85 36.23
N ALA A 29 15.87 -23.77 35.09
CA ALA A 29 16.45 -22.52 34.60
C ALA A 29 15.38 -21.43 34.36
N SER A 30 14.14 -21.85 34.12
CA SER A 30 12.97 -20.96 33.95
C SER A 30 12.58 -20.20 35.21
N ARG A 31 13.00 -20.63 36.42
CA ARG A 31 12.68 -19.94 37.68
C ARG A 31 13.51 -18.68 37.92
N LEU A 32 14.66 -18.56 37.28
CA LEU A 32 15.52 -17.38 37.35
C LEU A 32 15.19 -16.36 36.26
N ALA A 33 14.24 -16.68 35.36
CA ALA A 33 13.82 -15.76 34.31
C ALA A 33 12.96 -14.64 34.92
N PRO A 34 13.17 -13.38 34.49
CA PRO A 34 12.31 -12.28 34.88
C PRO A 34 10.85 -12.58 34.46
N PRO A 35 9.85 -12.08 35.21
CA PRO A 35 8.46 -12.24 34.83
C PRO A 35 8.22 -11.69 33.43
N LEU A 36 7.44 -12.43 32.63
CA LEU A 36 7.13 -12.03 31.27
C LEU A 36 6.37 -10.69 31.27
N PRO A 37 6.66 -9.79 30.31
CA PRO A 37 5.90 -8.56 30.16
C PRO A 37 4.43 -8.87 29.88
N ALA A 38 3.53 -7.99 30.34
CA ALA A 38 2.11 -8.12 30.08
C ALA A 38 1.83 -8.11 28.57
N PRO A 39 0.85 -8.90 28.10
CA PRO A 39 0.49 -8.92 26.68
C PRO A 39 -0.02 -7.54 26.23
N PRO A 40 0.22 -7.17 24.95
CA PRO A 40 -0.27 -5.91 24.41
C PRO A 40 -1.80 -5.83 24.45
N PRO A 41 -2.39 -4.62 24.54
CA PRO A 41 -3.83 -4.45 24.49
C PRO A 41 -4.38 -4.93 23.13
N PRO A 42 -5.60 -5.48 23.08
CA PRO A 42 -6.22 -5.91 21.84
C PRO A 42 -6.39 -4.73 20.87
N PRO A 43 -6.27 -4.97 19.55
CA PRO A 43 -6.46 -3.93 18.56
C PRO A 43 -7.88 -3.38 18.64
N LYS A 44 -8.01 -2.05 18.52
CA LYS A 44 -9.32 -1.41 18.48
C LYS A 44 -9.97 -1.70 17.12
N ILE A 45 -11.09 -2.42 17.14
CA ILE A 45 -11.90 -2.68 15.95
C ILE A 45 -12.82 -1.48 15.77
N GLU A 46 -12.47 -0.58 14.85
CA GLU A 46 -13.35 0.53 14.48
C GLU A 46 -14.35 0.07 13.44
N VAL A 47 -15.64 0.15 13.77
CA VAL A 47 -16.72 -0.20 12.83
C VAL A 47 -16.81 0.91 11.78
N PRO A 48 -16.77 0.58 10.47
CA PRO A 48 -16.98 1.56 9.42
C PRO A 48 -18.34 2.26 9.57
N LYS A 49 -18.36 3.56 9.31
CA LYS A 49 -19.61 4.33 9.37
C LYS A 49 -20.59 3.82 8.30
N ILE A 50 -21.72 3.27 8.74
CA ILE A 50 -22.78 2.77 7.86
C ILE A 50 -23.45 3.98 7.19
N PRO A 51 -23.57 4.00 5.84
CA PRO A 51 -24.37 5.01 5.15
C PRO A 51 -25.83 4.97 5.63
N GLN A 52 -26.36 6.10 6.09
CA GLN A 52 -27.75 6.22 6.52
C GLN A 52 -28.62 6.52 5.29
N PHE A 53 -29.58 5.64 4.98
CA PHE A 53 -30.48 5.81 3.83
C PHE A 53 -31.50 6.94 4.01
N ASP A 54 -31.92 7.21 5.24
CA ASP A 54 -32.92 8.23 5.56
C ASP A 54 -32.31 9.64 5.75
N ALA A 55 -31.00 9.80 5.54
CA ALA A 55 -30.37 11.10 5.69
C ALA A 55 -30.76 12.03 4.53
N PRO A 56 -31.10 13.30 4.79
CA PRO A 56 -31.37 14.24 3.72
C PRO A 56 -30.12 14.41 2.84
N PRO A 57 -30.28 14.54 1.51
CA PRO A 57 -29.16 14.73 0.60
C PRO A 57 -28.38 15.99 0.99
N ARG A 58 -27.08 15.84 1.19
CA ARG A 58 -26.17 16.97 1.41
C ARG A 58 -25.68 17.46 0.05
N TYR A 59 -26.23 18.58 -0.40
CA TYR A 59 -25.76 19.22 -1.62
C TYR A 59 -24.50 20.03 -1.34
N ASN A 60 -23.46 19.78 -2.14
CA ASN A 60 -22.30 20.65 -2.18
C ASN A 60 -22.58 21.78 -3.19
N TYR A 61 -22.80 22.99 -2.69
CA TYR A 61 -23.00 24.18 -3.53
C TYR A 61 -21.69 24.86 -3.94
N GLN A 62 -20.55 24.21 -3.71
CA GLN A 62 -19.27 24.75 -4.12
C GLN A 62 -19.23 24.86 -5.65
N PRO A 63 -18.99 26.07 -6.20
CA PRO A 63 -18.81 26.23 -7.63
C PRO A 63 -17.69 25.31 -8.11
N LEU A 64 -17.90 24.64 -9.25
CA LEU A 64 -16.81 23.91 -9.87
C LEU A 64 -15.65 24.89 -10.15
N PRO A 65 -14.39 24.44 -10.01
CA PRO A 65 -13.24 25.23 -10.43
C PRO A 65 -13.43 25.68 -11.88
N ARG A 66 -13.52 27.00 -12.10
CA ARG A 66 -13.53 27.59 -13.43
C ARG A 66 -12.14 28.11 -13.73
N ASN A 67 -11.73 27.98 -14.98
CA ASN A 67 -10.57 28.66 -15.52
C ASN A 67 -10.72 30.19 -15.39
N SER A 68 -9.59 30.90 -15.46
CA SER A 68 -9.59 32.35 -15.34
C SER A 68 -10.48 32.97 -16.42
N PHE A 69 -10.99 34.18 -16.16
CA PHE A 69 -11.80 34.89 -17.16
C PHE A 69 -11.03 35.06 -18.48
N SER A 70 -9.72 35.37 -18.41
CA SER A 70 -8.87 35.50 -19.59
C SER A 70 -8.79 34.20 -20.39
N ASP A 71 -8.63 33.05 -19.73
CA ASP A 71 -8.55 31.75 -20.42
C ASP A 71 -9.87 31.43 -21.13
N ARG A 72 -11.01 31.79 -20.52
CA ARG A 72 -12.33 31.62 -21.16
C ARG A 72 -12.47 32.50 -22.38
N VAL A 73 -12.07 33.77 -22.28
CA VAL A 73 -12.11 34.71 -23.42
C VAL A 73 -11.24 34.20 -24.57
N SER A 74 -10.00 33.76 -24.31
CA SER A 74 -9.12 33.20 -25.33
C SER A 74 -9.74 31.98 -26.02
N LYS A 75 -10.25 31.02 -25.22
CA LYS A 75 -10.93 29.85 -25.77
C LYS A 75 -12.14 30.21 -26.62
N CYS A 76 -12.99 31.13 -26.17
CA CYS A 76 -14.15 31.55 -26.93
C CYS A 76 -13.77 32.26 -28.23
N LEU A 77 -12.67 33.03 -28.25
CA LEU A 77 -12.14 33.63 -29.47
C LEU A 77 -11.63 32.56 -30.44
N ASP A 78 -10.95 31.53 -29.95
CA ASP A 78 -10.47 30.40 -30.75
C ASP A 78 -11.63 29.59 -31.33
N ASP A 79 -12.65 29.28 -30.53
CA ASP A 79 -13.85 28.56 -30.96
C ASP A 79 -14.60 29.36 -32.04
N ALA A 80 -14.72 30.68 -31.86
CA ALA A 80 -15.34 31.57 -32.85
C ALA A 80 -14.52 31.65 -34.14
N ALA A 81 -13.19 31.62 -34.03
CA ALA A 81 -12.31 31.58 -35.17
C ALA A 81 -12.45 30.29 -35.96
N ALA A 82 -12.51 29.16 -35.27
CA ALA A 82 -12.76 27.84 -35.86
C ALA A 82 -14.14 27.76 -36.53
N ALA A 83 -15.13 28.47 -35.99
CA ALA A 83 -16.46 28.60 -36.59
C ALA A 83 -16.50 29.54 -37.82
N GLY A 84 -15.38 30.17 -38.19
CA GLY A 84 -15.29 31.07 -39.35
C GLY A 84 -15.86 32.47 -39.12
N LEU A 85 -16.12 32.87 -37.88
CA LEU A 85 -16.61 34.21 -37.57
C LEU A 85 -15.57 35.27 -37.97
N GLY A 86 -16.04 36.44 -38.41
CA GLY A 86 -15.17 37.59 -38.69
C GLY A 86 -14.64 38.24 -37.40
N PRO A 87 -13.59 39.07 -37.45
CA PRO A 87 -13.00 39.69 -36.25
C PRO A 87 -14.00 40.45 -35.38
N ALA A 88 -14.97 41.17 -35.99
CA ALA A 88 -16.01 41.89 -35.26
C ALA A 88 -16.97 40.94 -34.52
N ASP A 89 -17.38 39.84 -35.17
CA ASP A 89 -18.34 38.89 -34.62
C ASP A 89 -17.70 37.99 -33.55
N ARG A 90 -16.41 37.66 -33.69
CA ARG A 90 -15.64 36.91 -32.67
C ARG A 90 -15.62 37.65 -31.33
N GLY A 91 -15.40 38.97 -31.34
CA GLY A 91 -15.40 39.77 -30.13
C GLY A 91 -16.77 39.79 -29.44
N THR A 92 -17.86 39.82 -30.22
CA THR A 92 -19.23 39.75 -29.69
C THR A 92 -19.53 38.38 -29.11
N TYR A 93 -19.16 37.31 -29.81
CA TYR A 93 -19.30 35.93 -29.33
C TYR A 93 -18.49 35.68 -28.05
N ALA A 94 -17.25 36.14 -27.98
CA ALA A 94 -16.40 35.89 -26.81
C ALA A 94 -16.95 36.54 -25.54
N ARG A 95 -17.60 37.71 -25.64
CA ARG A 95 -18.26 38.38 -24.51
C ARG A 95 -19.45 37.59 -23.97
N SER A 96 -20.23 36.93 -24.81
CA SER A 96 -21.35 36.09 -24.34
C SER A 96 -20.87 34.73 -23.84
N CYS A 97 -19.89 34.12 -24.51
CA CYS A 97 -19.35 32.79 -24.20
C CYS A 97 -18.54 32.74 -22.90
N ALA A 98 -17.83 33.81 -22.53
CA ALA A 98 -16.95 33.81 -21.35
C ALA A 98 -17.66 34.07 -20.00
N ASN A 99 -18.95 34.42 -20.00
CA ASN A 99 -19.76 34.64 -18.79
C ASN A 99 -20.36 33.32 -18.28
#